data_AF-A0A0Q9XN19-F1
#
_entry.id   AF-A0A0Q9XN19-F1
#
_cell.length_a   1.000
_cell.length_b   1.000
_cell.length_c   1.000
_cell.angle_alpha   90.00
_cell.angle_beta   90.00
_cell.angle_gamma   90.00
#
_symmetry.space_group_name_H-M   'P 1'
#
loop_
_entity.id
_entity.type
_entity.pdbx_description
1 polymer ?
#
loop_
_entity_poly.entity_id
_entity_poly.type
_entity_poly.pdbx_seq_one_letter_code
_entity_poly.pdbx_strand_id
1 'polypeptide(L)' 'MKIASKQPISKVTEGSIVSPQGYSAAGLHTKVKRKRNDLGVLYSEVPAEVAAVYTLNQIIAAPLLVTKESIAKE' A
#
# COMPACT_ATOMS: atom_id res chain seq x y z
N MET A 1 31.88 6.93 -7.27
CA MET A 1 30.47 6.88 -6.85
C MET A 1 29.76 8.07 -7.48
N LYS A 2 29.11 7.88 -8.64
CA LYS A 2 28.45 8.98 -9.37
C LYS A 2 27.12 9.26 -8.68
N ILE A 3 27.06 10.34 -7.90
CA ILE A 3 25.81 10.86 -7.34
C ILE A 3 24.99 11.30 -8.55
N ALA A 4 23.94 10.53 -8.85
CA ALA A 4 23.03 10.82 -9.95
C ALA A 4 22.48 12.24 -9.78
N SER A 5 22.57 13.01 -10.86
CA SER A 5 22.12 14.38 -11.00
C SER A 5 20.75 14.61 -10.35
N LYS A 6 20.71 15.57 -9.43
CA LYS A 6 19.53 15.99 -8.68
C LYS A 6 18.52 16.63 -9.65
N GLN A 7 17.70 15.81 -10.31
CA GLN A 7 16.57 16.33 -11.08
C GLN A 7 15.58 17.00 -10.12
N PRO A 8 14.94 18.11 -10.53
CA PRO A 8 13.95 18.77 -9.70
C PRO A 8 12.76 17.82 -9.46
N ILE A 9 12.41 17.61 -8.19
CA ILE A 9 11.21 16.86 -7.82
C ILE A 9 10.01 17.73 -8.14
N SER A 10 9.13 17.26 -9.02
CA SER A 10 7.86 17.90 -9.34
C SER A 10 6.70 17.17 -8.68
N LYS A 11 5.75 17.92 -8.14
CA LYS A 11 4.51 17.36 -7.60
C LYS A 11 3.56 17.06 -8.76
N VAL A 12 3.18 15.79 -8.91
CA VAL A 12 2.11 15.38 -9.83
C VAL A 12 0.77 15.62 -9.14
N THR A 13 -0.05 16.53 -9.67
CA THR A 13 -1.32 16.93 -9.05
C THR A 13 -2.41 15.87 -9.11
N GLU A 14 -2.41 15.05 -10.16
CA GLU A 14 -3.41 13.98 -10.40
C GLU A 14 -2.82 12.58 -10.20
N GLY A 15 -1.69 12.49 -9.48
CA GLY A 15 -1.05 11.22 -9.15
C GLY A 15 -1.87 10.42 -8.12
N SER A 16 -1.85 9.10 -8.25
CA SER A 16 -2.50 8.16 -7.35
C SER A 16 -1.57 6.98 -7.05
N ILE A 17 -2.03 6.05 -6.23
CA ILE A 17 -1.30 4.83 -5.86
C ILE A 17 -1.01 3.91 -7.06
N VAL A 18 -1.73 4.09 -8.18
CA VAL A 18 -1.52 3.36 -9.46
C VAL A 18 -0.74 4.17 -10.50
N SER A 19 -0.24 5.36 -10.14
CA SER A 19 0.61 6.15 -11.05
C SER A 19 1.99 5.52 -11.30
N PRO A 20 2.64 4.87 -10.31
CA PRO A 20 3.83 4.08 -10.58
C PRO A 20 3.48 2.86 -11.45
N GLN A 21 4.36 2.53 -12.39
CA GLN A 21 4.17 1.37 -13.28
C GLN A 21 4.20 0.06 -12.49
N GLY A 22 3.37 -0.90 -12.89
CA GLY A 22 3.30 -2.22 -12.26
C GLY A 22 2.41 -2.31 -11.02
N TYR A 23 1.60 -1.28 -10.74
CA TYR A 23 0.62 -1.29 -9.64
C TYR A 23 -0.80 -1.16 -10.15
N SER A 24 -1.69 -2.00 -9.60
CA SER A 24 -3.12 -2.02 -9.91
C SER A 24 -3.93 -1.97 -8.63
N ALA A 25 -5.11 -1.33 -8.66
CA ALA A 25 -6.00 -1.27 -7.51
C ALA A 25 -7.46 -1.50 -7.93
N ALA A 26 -8.23 -2.16 -7.07
CA ALA A 26 -9.65 -2.38 -7.28
C ALA A 26 -10.43 -2.21 -5.96
N GLY A 27 -11.71 -1.85 -6.08
CA GLY A 27 -12.60 -1.66 -4.93
C GLY A 27 -13.99 -2.24 -5.22
N LEU A 28 -14.54 -2.97 -4.25
CA LEU A 28 -15.82 -3.66 -4.35
C LEU A 28 -16.73 -3.30 -3.17
N HIS A 29 -18.03 -3.37 -3.41
CA HIS A 29 -19.05 -3.32 -2.38
C HIS A 29 -19.48 -4.74 -1.98
N THR A 30 -19.08 -5.16 -0.78
CA THR A 30 -19.32 -6.49 -0.21
C THR A 30 -20.46 -6.54 0.80
N LYS A 31 -21.16 -5.41 1.00
CA LYS A 31 -22.28 -5.22 1.93
C LYS A 31 -21.89 -5.22 3.42
N VAL A 32 -20.60 -5.07 3.73
CA VAL A 32 -20.15 -4.75 5.10
C VAL A 32 -20.56 -3.32 5.45
N LYS A 33 -20.47 -2.40 4.48
CA LYS A 33 -21.09 -1.07 4.57
C LYS A 33 -22.45 -1.09 3.86
N ARG A 34 -23.29 -0.10 4.14
CA ARG A 34 -24.66 -0.03 3.55
C ARG A 34 -24.69 0.46 2.09
N LYS A 35 -23.76 1.33 1.67
CA LYS A 35 -23.85 2.01 0.35
C LYS A 35 -22.53 2.21 -0.40
N ARG A 36 -21.39 2.20 0.29
CA ARG A 36 -20.08 2.55 -0.30
C ARG A 36 -19.23 1.30 -0.45
N ASN A 37 -18.25 1.35 -1.35
CA ASN A 37 -17.20 0.33 -1.42
C ASN A 37 -16.55 0.17 -0.04
N ASP A 38 -16.33 -1.08 0.33
CA ASP A 38 -15.92 -1.49 1.68
C ASP A 38 -14.80 -2.52 1.67
N LEU A 39 -14.51 -3.12 0.52
CA LEU A 39 -13.35 -3.94 0.28
C LEU A 39 -12.52 -3.32 -0.84
N GLY A 40 -11.21 -3.34 -0.68
CA GLY A 40 -10.27 -2.89 -1.70
C GLY A 40 -9.03 -3.76 -1.72
N VAL A 41 -8.36 -3.79 -2.86
CA VAL A 41 -7.08 -4.46 -3.07
C VAL A 41 -6.13 -3.52 -3.80
N LEU A 42 -4.86 -3.55 -3.38
CA LEU A 42 -3.72 -2.98 -4.09
C LEU A 42 -2.81 -4.16 -4.44
N TYR A 43 -2.40 -4.22 -5.70
CA TYR A 43 -1.64 -5.32 -6.26
C TYR A 43 -0.40 -4.78 -6.97
N SER A 44 0.72 -5.48 -6.78
CA SER A 44 1.93 -5.25 -7.57
C SER A 44 2.15 -6.43 -8.50
N GLU A 45 2.48 -6.15 -9.75
CA GLU A 45 2.75 -7.16 -10.77
C GLU A 45 4.04 -7.95 -10.51
N VAL A 46 4.96 -7.38 -9.71
CA VAL A 46 6.23 -7.98 -9.31
C VAL A 46 6.38 -7.92 -7.79
N PRO A 47 7.24 -8.75 -7.18
CA PRO A 47 7.58 -8.62 -5.76
C PRO A 47 8.06 -7.19 -5.47
N ALA A 48 7.42 -6.54 -4.51
CA ALA A 48 7.71 -5.16 -4.13
C ALA A 48 8.43 -5.14 -2.78
N GLU A 49 9.43 -4.27 -2.65
CA GLU A 49 10.04 -3.96 -1.36
C GLU A 49 9.04 -3.21 -0.47
N VAL A 50 8.77 -3.73 0.73
CA VAL A 50 7.73 -3.20 1.61
C VAL A 50 8.33 -2.75 2.94
N ALA A 51 7.90 -1.57 3.40
CA ALA A 51 8.11 -1.10 4.76
C ALA A 51 6.76 -0.72 5.39
N ALA A 52 6.56 -1.10 6.65
CA ALA A 52 5.33 -0.82 7.37
C ALA A 52 5.60 -0.41 8.82
N VAL A 53 4.78 0.49 9.34
CA VAL A 53 4.74 0.87 10.75
C VAL A 53 3.35 0.58 11.31
N TYR A 54 3.27 0.32 12.62
CA TYR A 54 2.05 -0.15 13.27
C TYR A 54 1.74 0.69 14.50
N THR A 55 0.50 0.60 14.97
CA THR A 55 0.10 1.22 16.25
C THR A 55 0.92 0.67 17.41
N LEU A 56 1.23 1.54 18.37
CA LEU A 56 1.93 1.21 19.61
C LEU A 56 0.98 0.84 20.76
N ASN A 57 -0.34 0.89 20.52
CA ASN A 57 -1.32 0.48 21.52
C ASN A 57 -1.13 -1.00 21.89
N GLN A 58 -1.28 -1.33 23.17
CA GLN A 58 -1.24 -2.70 23.68
C GLN A 58 -2.40 -3.55 23.15
N ILE A 59 -3.57 -2.96 22.92
CA ILE A 59 -4.72 -3.64 22.33
C ILE A 59 -4.65 -3.45 20.81
N ILE A 60 -4.35 -4.54 20.09
CA ILE A 60 -4.19 -4.55 18.64
C ILE A 60 -5.26 -5.42 17.97
N ALA A 61 -5.56 -5.08 16.71
CA ALA A 61 -6.45 -5.89 15.89
C ALA A 61 -5.70 -7.07 15.25
N ALA A 62 -6.39 -8.20 15.08
CA ALA A 62 -5.88 -9.40 14.43
C ALA A 62 -5.15 -9.19 13.08
N PRO A 63 -5.64 -8.36 12.12
CA PRO A 63 -4.97 -8.22 10.83
C PRO A 63 -3.53 -7.69 10.92
N LEU A 64 -3.20 -6.92 11.97
CA LEU A 64 -1.83 -6.41 12.14
C LEU A 64 -0.83 -7.53 12.39
N LEU A 65 -1.25 -8.62 13.04
CA LEU A 65 -0.39 -9.78 13.27
C LEU A 65 -0.11 -10.50 11.95
N VAL A 66 -1.16 -10.74 11.15
CA VAL A 66 -1.04 -11.39 9.84
C VAL A 66 -0.13 -10.59 8.91
N THR A 67 -0.33 -9.27 8.79
CA THR A 67 0.53 -8.44 7.92
C THR A 67 1.99 -8.43 8.37
N LYS A 68 2.26 -8.38 9.69
CA LYS A 68 3.63 -8.45 10.22
C LYS A 68 4.31 -9.76 9.86
N GLU A 69 3.62 -10.88 10.05
CA GLU A 69 4.15 -12.21 9.73
C GLU A 69 4.40 -12.39 8.24
N SER A 70 3.53 -11.88 7.38
CA SER A 70 3.72 -11.93 5.92
C SER A 70 4.97 -11.16 5.49
N ILE A 71 5.15 -9.93 5.99
CA ILE A 71 6.31 -9.10 5.63
C ILE A 71 7.63 -9.68 6.17
N ALA A 72 7.60 -10.37 7.32
CA ALA A 72 8.80 -10.95 7.91
C ALA A 72 9.29 -12.24 7.22
N LYS A 73 8.50 -12.82 6.30
CA LYS A 73 8.80 -14.08 5.60
C LYS A 73 9.26 -13.88 4.16
N GLU A 74 9.10 -12.68 3.62
CA GLU A 74 9.67 -12.25 2.32
C GLU A 74 11.13 -11.84 2.51
#